data_AF-A0AAD5R0M5-F1
#
_entry.id   AF-A0AAD5R0M5-F1
#
_cell.length_a   1.000
_cell.length_b   1.000
_cell.length_c   1.000
_cell.angle_alpha   90.00
_cell.angle_beta   90.00
_cell.angle_gamma   90.00
#
_symmetry.space_group_name_H-M   'P 1'
#
loop_
_entity.id
_entity.type
_entity.pdbx_description
1 polymer ?
#
loop_
_entity_poly.entity_id
_entity_poly.type
_entity_poly.pdbx_seq_one_letter_code
_entity_poly.pdbx_strand_id
1 'polypeptide(L)'
;MLLIEINEEYSIWAGKGRGRVVVMLVAAQMVPNLTSNTLRQSTRNVLVNATTRENGVLPIGVFPGGYDNLSLRRLVPDVFESSRDVRRMCESAMALIEDERRNVNAFEFTVAFPRWGTRCIEAEITVPKGLVRALCALMKEYDEGAESDMKPIYSVGDVGAGWFRHIEEKRRKLWYLGPLKRRWAYLWEMVKRSPADMEAKLQYEEICPGCQTCHPPVLFEPPTWSKKDYSNIVNENCGQIHEVDLKGTDLIIENNQQEDTACLRVRMGGKDAGRYGVVADGWKRCSANRVGATDNEQFYSTDVLAKAISLTFVKIPEFIHRLYVSSDLVDEKLGGKKINVKSTDRQIEMYLPNAFRVDIDSL
;
A
#
# COMPACT_ATOMS: atom_id res chain seq x y z
N MET A 1 -16.39 -12.86 25.79
CA MET A 1 -15.26 -11.96 25.50
C MET A 1 -14.12 -12.87 25.12
N LEU A 2 -13.63 -12.80 23.87
CA LEU A 2 -12.53 -13.64 23.40
C LEU A 2 -11.33 -12.70 23.22
N LEU A 3 -10.34 -12.80 24.09
CA LEU A 3 -9.04 -12.18 23.86
C LEU A 3 -8.29 -13.10 22.88
N ILE A 4 -7.94 -12.56 21.73
CA ILE A 4 -6.98 -13.21 20.83
C ILE A 4 -5.65 -12.49 21.08
N GLU A 5 -4.82 -13.08 21.94
CA GLU A 5 -3.44 -12.65 22.12
C GLU A 5 -2.64 -12.99 20.86
N ILE A 6 -2.12 -11.96 20.19
CA ILE A 6 -1.14 -12.13 19.12
C ILE A 6 0.12 -11.43 19.61
N ASN A 7 1.03 -12.17 20.25
CA ASN A 7 2.28 -11.71 20.87
C ASN A 7 2.14 -10.64 21.98
N GLU A 8 3.12 -10.63 22.90
CA GLU A 8 3.14 -9.90 24.18
C GLU A 8 2.93 -8.36 24.11
N GLU A 9 2.76 -7.76 22.92
CA GLU A 9 2.60 -6.31 22.72
C GLU A 9 1.24 -5.87 22.14
N TYR A 10 0.29 -6.77 21.86
CA TYR A 10 -0.95 -6.41 21.15
C TYR A 10 -2.22 -6.87 21.88
N SER A 11 -3.13 -5.94 22.18
CA SER A 11 -4.46 -6.26 22.74
C SER A 11 -5.54 -6.10 21.66
N ILE A 12 -6.00 -7.23 21.10
CA ILE A 12 -7.19 -7.26 20.25
C ILE A 12 -8.41 -7.46 21.13
N TRP A 13 -9.32 -6.50 21.15
CA TRP A 13 -10.58 -6.62 21.87
C TRP A 13 -11.64 -7.23 20.95
N ALA A 14 -11.97 -8.51 21.16
CA ALA A 14 -13.11 -9.13 20.51
C ALA A 14 -14.37 -9.05 21.39
N GLY A 15 -15.24 -8.10 21.06
CA GLY A 15 -16.55 -7.94 21.68
C GLY A 15 -17.56 -8.92 21.08
N LYS A 16 -18.35 -9.59 21.92
CA LYS A 16 -19.47 -10.45 21.48
C LYS A 16 -20.76 -9.61 21.54
N GLY A 17 -21.06 -8.90 20.47
CA GLY A 17 -22.33 -8.18 20.30
C GLY A 17 -23.31 -9.00 19.48
N ARG A 18 -24.53 -9.23 19.99
CA ARG A 18 -25.67 -9.91 19.32
C ARG A 18 -25.29 -11.00 18.30
N GLY A 19 -24.47 -11.97 18.70
CA GLY A 19 -24.15 -13.15 17.88
C GLY A 19 -23.00 -13.00 16.88
N ARG A 20 -22.30 -11.86 16.80
CA ARG A 20 -21.11 -11.68 15.93
C ARG A 20 -19.86 -11.33 16.72
N VAL A 21 -18.70 -11.76 16.20
CA VAL A 21 -17.38 -11.42 16.74
C VAL A 21 -16.89 -10.18 16.00
N VAL A 22 -16.83 -9.05 16.71
CA VAL A 22 -16.25 -7.80 16.19
C VAL A 22 -14.79 -7.75 16.61
N VAL A 23 -13.88 -7.61 15.65
CA VAL A 23 -12.46 -7.36 15.94
C VAL A 23 -12.26 -5.86 16.04
N MET A 24 -12.13 -5.35 17.27
CA MET A 24 -11.81 -3.95 17.52
C MET A 24 -10.30 -3.80 17.67
N LEU A 25 -9.69 -3.06 16.75
CA LEU A 25 -8.28 -2.72 16.80
C LEU A 25 -8.09 -1.40 17.55
N VAL A 26 -7.75 -1.50 18.83
CA VAL A 26 -7.39 -0.34 19.66
C VAL A 26 -5.87 -0.23 19.70
N ALA A 27 -5.31 0.74 18.99
CA ALA A 27 -3.88 1.03 19.02
C ALA A 27 -3.58 2.03 20.15
N ALA A 28 -2.69 1.68 21.08
CA ALA A 28 -2.22 2.59 22.12
C ALA A 28 -1.36 3.73 21.54
N GLN A 29 -1.42 4.89 22.20
CA GLN A 29 -0.99 6.23 21.75
C GLN A 29 0.52 6.41 21.46
N MET A 30 1.37 5.39 21.67
CA MET A 30 2.83 5.54 21.68
C MET A 30 3.58 4.93 20.48
N VAL A 31 2.92 4.18 19.60
CA VAL A 31 3.60 3.56 18.45
C VAL A 31 3.14 4.16 17.12
N PRO A 32 3.98 4.93 16.41
CA PRO A 32 3.65 5.48 15.10
C PRO A 32 3.55 4.38 14.04
N ASN A 33 2.50 4.44 13.21
CA ASN A 33 2.07 3.47 12.20
C ASN A 33 1.33 2.21 12.72
N LEU A 34 1.17 2.05 14.03
CA LEU A 34 0.57 0.83 14.61
C LEU A 34 -0.81 0.50 14.04
N THR A 35 -1.65 1.52 13.82
CA THR A 35 -2.96 1.38 13.15
C THR A 35 -2.85 0.89 11.71
N SER A 36 -1.89 1.46 10.97
CA SER A 36 -1.36 1.03 9.66
C SER A 36 -1.17 -0.49 9.57
N ASN A 37 -0.26 -0.93 10.44
CA ASN A 37 0.27 -2.29 10.44
C ASN A 37 -0.78 -3.29 10.93
N THR A 38 -1.48 -2.96 12.01
CA THR A 38 -2.51 -3.84 12.59
C THR A 38 -3.69 -4.00 11.65
N LEU A 39 -4.06 -2.93 10.92
CA LEU A 39 -5.06 -3.00 9.86
C LEU A 39 -4.61 -3.94 8.75
N ARG A 40 -3.37 -3.83 8.28
CA ARG A 40 -2.82 -4.73 7.25
C ARG A 40 -2.83 -6.19 7.71
N GLN A 41 -2.37 -6.48 8.93
CA GLN A 41 -2.36 -7.84 9.48
C GLN A 41 -3.78 -8.41 9.59
N SER A 42 -4.74 -7.60 10.04
CA SER A 42 -6.15 -8.01 10.16
C SER A 42 -6.79 -8.23 8.79
N THR A 43 -6.56 -7.33 7.84
CA THR A 43 -6.98 -7.46 6.43
C THR A 43 -6.45 -8.77 5.84
N ARG A 44 -5.16 -9.05 6.04
CA ARG A 44 -4.52 -10.28 5.57
C ARG A 44 -5.19 -11.51 6.19
N ASN A 45 -5.40 -11.51 7.50
CA ASN A 45 -6.01 -12.64 8.19
C ASN A 45 -7.46 -12.86 7.76
N VAL A 46 -8.26 -11.80 7.59
CA VAL A 46 -9.64 -11.89 7.13
C VAL A 46 -9.69 -12.44 5.71
N LEU A 47 -8.91 -11.89 4.77
CA LEU A 47 -8.94 -12.34 3.37
C LEU A 47 -8.37 -13.73 3.15
N VAL A 48 -7.29 -14.09 3.86
CA VAL A 48 -6.70 -15.43 3.78
C VAL A 48 -7.61 -16.49 4.42
N ASN A 49 -8.39 -16.13 5.45
CA ASN A 49 -9.33 -17.07 6.06
C ASN A 49 -10.67 -17.12 5.31
N ALA A 50 -11.09 -16.03 4.66
CA ALA A 50 -12.28 -15.97 3.83
C ALA A 50 -12.19 -16.93 2.63
N THR A 51 -10.99 -17.16 2.08
CA THR A 51 -10.79 -18.18 1.05
C THR A 51 -11.01 -19.62 1.54
N THR A 52 -11.00 -19.84 2.86
CA THR A 52 -11.05 -21.19 3.47
C THR A 52 -12.39 -21.49 4.15
N ARG A 53 -13.27 -20.50 4.33
CA ARG A 53 -14.56 -20.67 5.01
C ARG A 53 -15.68 -19.97 4.25
N GLU A 54 -16.78 -20.69 4.01
CA GLU A 54 -18.09 -20.18 3.57
C GLU A 54 -18.76 -19.25 4.62
N ASN A 55 -18.08 -18.93 5.72
CA ASN A 55 -18.60 -18.07 6.77
C ASN A 55 -18.33 -16.60 6.41
N GLY A 56 -19.39 -15.79 6.44
CA GLY A 56 -19.38 -14.37 6.05
C GLY A 56 -18.18 -13.57 6.58
N VAL A 57 -17.70 -12.65 5.76
CA VAL A 57 -16.58 -11.75 6.05
C VAL A 57 -16.89 -10.99 7.34
N LEU A 58 -16.04 -11.15 8.36
CA LEU A 58 -16.21 -10.43 9.62
C LEU A 58 -15.85 -8.95 9.40
N PRO A 59 -16.73 -8.01 9.76
CA PRO A 59 -16.44 -6.60 9.59
C PRO A 59 -15.31 -6.15 10.53
N ILE A 60 -14.44 -5.27 10.02
CA ILE A 60 -13.27 -4.78 10.75
C ILE A 60 -13.54 -3.38 11.30
N GLY A 61 -13.38 -3.19 12.61
CA GLY A 61 -13.40 -1.89 13.26
C GLY A 61 -11.99 -1.36 13.50
N VAL A 62 -11.71 -0.13 13.07
CA VAL A 62 -10.38 0.48 13.24
C VAL A 62 -10.49 1.75 14.07
N PHE A 63 -9.71 1.87 15.13
CA PHE A 63 -9.60 3.10 15.90
C PHE A 63 -8.26 3.81 15.63
N PRO A 64 -8.26 5.09 15.20
CA PRO A 64 -7.05 5.83 14.82
C PRO A 64 -6.24 6.31 16.04
N GLY A 65 -5.58 5.42 16.78
CA GLY A 65 -4.76 5.77 17.95
C GLY A 65 -3.32 6.25 17.63
N GLY A 66 -2.85 6.07 16.40
CA GLY A 66 -1.48 6.39 16.00
C GLY A 66 -1.29 7.84 15.50
N TYR A 67 -0.04 8.31 15.48
CA TYR A 67 0.30 9.66 14.99
C TYR A 67 0.12 9.84 13.48
N ASP A 68 0.28 8.73 12.72
CA ASP A 68 0.13 8.69 11.27
C ASP A 68 -0.87 7.58 10.87
N ASN A 69 -2.13 7.96 10.65
CA ASN A 69 -3.17 7.05 10.18
C ASN A 69 -3.32 7.15 8.66
N LEU A 70 -2.23 6.90 7.93
CA LEU A 70 -2.18 7.16 6.47
C LEU A 70 -3.21 6.36 5.67
N SER A 71 -3.45 5.10 6.05
CA SER A 71 -4.46 4.28 5.38
C SER A 71 -5.87 4.82 5.63
N LEU A 72 -6.21 5.18 6.87
CA LEU A 72 -7.53 5.75 7.20
C LEU A 72 -7.76 7.12 6.58
N ARG A 73 -6.73 7.98 6.53
CA ARG A 73 -6.78 9.27 5.85
C ARG A 73 -7.04 9.17 4.36
N ARG A 74 -6.68 8.06 3.73
CA ARG A 74 -7.01 7.83 2.32
C ARG A 74 -8.41 7.26 2.14
N LEU A 75 -8.86 6.43 3.06
CA LEU A 75 -10.21 5.84 3.00
C LEU A 75 -11.30 6.87 3.30
N VAL A 76 -11.08 7.75 4.28
CA VAL A 76 -12.03 8.78 4.68
C VAL A 76 -11.28 10.10 4.95
N PRO A 77 -10.84 10.80 3.90
CA PRO A 77 -10.02 12.02 4.04
C PRO A 77 -10.72 13.10 4.84
N ASP A 78 -12.01 13.32 4.61
CA ASP A 78 -12.80 14.39 5.21
C ASP A 78 -12.89 14.26 6.75
N VAL A 79 -12.95 13.02 7.26
CA VAL A 79 -13.02 12.75 8.69
C VAL A 79 -11.64 12.80 9.33
N PHE A 80 -10.60 12.25 8.69
CA PHE A 80 -9.28 12.07 9.32
C PHE A 80 -8.21 13.11 8.94
N GLU A 81 -8.60 14.24 8.34
CA GLU A 81 -7.69 15.30 7.93
C GLU A 81 -6.75 15.74 9.08
N SER A 82 -7.31 16.06 10.25
CA SER A 82 -6.54 16.39 11.45
C SER A 82 -6.36 15.19 12.38
N SER A 83 -5.10 14.85 12.69
CA SER A 83 -4.77 13.81 13.68
C SER A 83 -4.72 14.33 15.12
N ARG A 84 -4.91 15.65 15.34
CA ARG A 84 -4.88 16.26 16.67
C ARG A 84 -6.24 16.28 17.36
N ASP A 85 -7.31 16.14 16.58
CA ASP A 85 -8.67 16.21 17.11
C ASP A 85 -9.16 14.83 17.53
N VAL A 86 -9.34 14.66 18.84
CA VAL A 86 -9.85 13.41 19.42
C VAL A 86 -11.28 13.13 18.93
N ARG A 87 -12.07 14.17 18.61
CA ARG A 87 -13.45 13.99 18.12
C ARG A 87 -13.49 13.22 16.81
N ARG A 88 -12.58 13.54 15.89
CA ARG A 88 -12.42 12.82 14.61
C ARG A 88 -12.06 11.35 14.83
N MET A 89 -11.33 11.03 15.90
CA MET A 89 -11.06 9.65 16.30
C MET A 89 -12.32 8.96 16.86
N CYS A 90 -13.10 9.68 17.67
CA CYS A 90 -14.36 9.19 18.23
C CYS A 90 -15.39 8.85 17.14
N GLU A 91 -15.40 9.55 15.99
CA GLU A 91 -16.27 9.19 14.86
C GLU A 91 -16.05 7.74 14.37
N SER A 92 -14.83 7.21 14.47
CA SER A 92 -14.56 5.81 14.13
C SER A 92 -15.24 4.84 15.09
N ALA A 93 -15.28 5.21 16.38
CA ALA A 93 -15.98 4.43 17.40
C ALA A 93 -17.50 4.57 17.28
N MET A 94 -18.00 5.75 16.92
CA MET A 94 -19.43 5.98 16.66
C MET A 94 -19.92 5.16 15.47
N ALA A 95 -19.18 5.15 14.35
CA ALA A 95 -19.49 4.31 13.20
C ALA A 95 -19.61 2.82 13.59
N LEU A 96 -18.78 2.35 14.52
CA LEU A 96 -18.87 1.00 15.06
C LEU A 96 -20.14 0.79 15.91
N ILE A 97 -20.48 1.74 16.78
CA ILE A 97 -21.65 1.66 17.67
C ILE A 97 -22.95 1.67 16.85
N GLU A 98 -22.99 2.45 15.78
CA GLU A 98 -24.16 2.63 14.93
C GLU A 98 -24.28 1.60 13.81
N ASP A 99 -23.32 0.67 13.74
CA ASP A 99 -23.22 -0.36 12.70
C ASP A 99 -23.12 0.24 11.28
N GLU A 100 -22.50 1.42 11.13
CA GLU A 100 -22.19 2.03 9.83
C GLU A 100 -21.06 1.25 9.14
N ARG A 101 -21.41 0.49 8.10
CA ARG A 101 -20.46 -0.34 7.36
C ARG A 101 -20.22 0.19 5.96
N ARG A 102 -18.98 0.09 5.50
CA ARG A 102 -18.55 0.39 4.14
C ARG A 102 -17.73 -0.76 3.59
N ASN A 103 -17.97 -1.11 2.33
CA ASN A 103 -17.16 -2.09 1.63
C ASN A 103 -15.91 -1.41 1.08
N VAL A 104 -14.75 -1.99 1.37
CA VAL A 104 -13.46 -1.48 0.93
C VAL A 104 -12.72 -2.57 0.18
N ASN A 105 -12.25 -2.26 -1.02
CA ASN A 105 -11.49 -3.18 -1.84
C ASN A 105 -10.03 -3.24 -1.39
N ALA A 106 -9.49 -4.46 -1.24
CA ALA A 106 -8.08 -4.66 -0.98
C ALA A 106 -7.29 -4.82 -2.29
N PHE A 107 -6.00 -4.56 -2.24
CA PHE A 107 -5.06 -4.94 -3.29
C PHE A 107 -4.17 -6.09 -2.81
N GLU A 108 -3.70 -6.88 -3.77
CA GLU A 108 -2.75 -7.96 -3.57
C GLU A 108 -1.34 -7.47 -3.89
N PHE A 109 -0.41 -7.76 -2.99
CA PHE A 109 1.00 -7.45 -3.12
C PHE A 109 1.82 -8.74 -3.07
N THR A 110 2.64 -8.97 -4.10
CA THR A 110 3.54 -10.11 -4.20
C THR A 110 4.93 -9.65 -4.62
N VAL A 111 5.96 -10.30 -4.08
CA VAL A 111 7.35 -10.09 -4.49
C VAL A 111 7.82 -11.37 -5.15
N ALA A 112 8.09 -11.30 -6.44
CA ALA A 112 8.63 -12.40 -7.23
C ALA A 112 10.13 -12.23 -7.44
N PHE A 113 10.86 -13.33 -7.41
CA PHE A 113 12.25 -13.36 -7.82
C PHE A 113 12.32 -13.26 -9.36
N PRO A 114 13.25 -12.48 -9.93
CA PRO A 114 13.42 -12.47 -11.37
C PRO A 114 13.86 -13.87 -11.79
N ARG A 115 13.24 -14.41 -12.84
CA ARG A 115 13.82 -15.55 -13.56
C ARG A 115 15.20 -15.12 -14.03
N TRP A 116 16.26 -15.72 -13.49
CA TRP A 116 17.61 -15.55 -14.03
C TRP A 116 17.64 -16.32 -15.34
N GLY A 117 17.12 -15.72 -16.41
CA GLY A 117 17.14 -16.29 -17.74
C GLY A 117 18.58 -16.36 -18.25
N THR A 118 19.33 -17.40 -17.90
CA THR A 118 20.56 -17.95 -18.51
C THR A 118 21.66 -17.03 -19.06
N ARG A 119 21.59 -15.70 -18.91
CA ARG A 119 22.49 -14.74 -19.57
C ARG A 119 23.37 -13.90 -18.66
N CYS A 120 23.26 -14.03 -17.33
CA CYS A 120 23.97 -13.13 -16.42
C CYS A 120 24.89 -13.87 -15.46
N ILE A 121 25.94 -14.50 -16.00
CA ILE A 121 27.24 -14.57 -15.32
C ILE A 121 28.34 -14.36 -16.38
N GLU A 122 28.29 -13.23 -17.08
CA GLU A 122 29.52 -12.58 -17.58
C GLU A 122 29.86 -11.42 -16.63
N ALA A 123 29.81 -11.70 -15.33
CA ALA A 123 30.54 -10.89 -14.38
C ALA A 123 32.00 -11.34 -14.46
N GLU A 124 32.89 -10.36 -14.57
CA GLU A 124 34.34 -10.37 -14.73
C GLU A 124 35.07 -11.10 -13.57
N ILE A 125 34.69 -12.35 -13.34
CA ILE A 125 35.34 -13.29 -12.43
C ILE A 125 35.93 -14.35 -13.33
N THR A 126 37.24 -14.56 -13.24
CA THR A 126 38.01 -15.58 -13.98
C THR A 126 37.62 -16.98 -13.48
N VAL A 127 36.38 -17.39 -13.72
CA VAL A 127 35.87 -18.71 -13.33
C VAL A 127 36.13 -19.68 -14.50
N PRO A 128 36.74 -20.85 -14.26
CA PRO A 128 36.94 -21.83 -15.32
C PRO A 128 35.60 -22.26 -15.94
N LYS A 129 35.55 -22.32 -17.28
CA LYS A 129 34.34 -22.59 -18.10
C LYS A 129 33.54 -23.83 -17.67
N GLY A 130 34.21 -24.82 -17.05
CA GLY A 130 33.56 -26.03 -16.51
C GLY A 130 32.70 -25.77 -15.27
N LEU A 131 33.13 -24.88 -14.38
CA LEU A 131 32.41 -24.55 -13.14
C LEU A 131 31.17 -23.69 -13.44
N VAL A 132 31.25 -22.80 -14.43
CA VAL A 132 30.11 -21.98 -14.87
C VAL A 132 28.98 -22.84 -15.41
N ARG A 133 29.29 -23.89 -16.19
CA ARG A 133 28.27 -24.85 -16.67
C ARG A 133 27.66 -25.66 -15.53
N ALA A 134 28.46 -26.10 -14.56
CA ALA A 134 27.97 -26.85 -13.40
C ALA A 134 27.09 -25.98 -12.48
N LEU A 135 27.49 -24.72 -12.21
CA LEU A 135 26.70 -23.75 -11.45
C LEU A 135 25.41 -23.37 -12.21
N CYS A 136 25.47 -23.13 -13.52
CA CYS A 136 24.25 -22.88 -14.31
C CYS A 136 23.30 -24.08 -14.33
N ALA A 137 23.81 -25.31 -14.35
CA ALA A 137 22.98 -26.52 -14.27
C ALA A 137 22.34 -26.70 -12.88
N LEU A 138 23.11 -26.50 -11.81
CA LEU A 138 22.61 -26.53 -10.43
C LEU A 138 21.61 -25.40 -10.15
N MET A 139 21.83 -24.21 -10.70
CA MET A 139 20.89 -23.09 -10.58
C MET A 139 19.62 -23.32 -11.39
N LYS A 140 19.70 -24.00 -12.56
CA LYS A 140 18.52 -24.41 -13.34
C LYS A 140 17.66 -25.44 -12.61
N GLU A 141 18.26 -26.44 -11.97
CA GLU A 141 17.52 -27.42 -11.17
C GLU A 141 16.86 -26.78 -9.92
N TYR A 142 17.40 -25.67 -9.43
CA TYR A 142 16.79 -24.93 -8.32
C TYR A 142 15.64 -24.01 -8.77
N ASP A 143 15.61 -23.57 -10.03
CA ASP A 143 14.62 -22.61 -10.56
C ASP A 143 13.30 -23.28 -11.00
N GLU A 144 13.30 -24.56 -11.37
CA GLU A 144 12.08 -25.27 -11.80
C GLU A 144 11.20 -25.72 -10.62
N GLY A 145 11.71 -25.64 -9.38
CA GLY A 145 10.95 -25.92 -8.14
C GLY A 145 10.78 -24.72 -7.20
N ALA A 146 11.29 -23.54 -7.56
CA ALA A 146 11.30 -22.34 -6.72
C ALA A 146 10.48 -21.19 -7.30
N GLU A 147 9.32 -21.49 -7.90
CA GLU A 147 8.11 -20.68 -7.65
C GLU A 147 7.77 -20.84 -6.15
N SER A 148 8.67 -20.37 -5.27
CA SER A 148 8.34 -20.20 -3.86
C SER A 148 7.44 -18.98 -3.79
N ASP A 149 6.18 -19.30 -4.06
CA ASP A 149 4.96 -18.55 -3.94
C ASP A 149 4.98 -17.83 -2.59
N MET A 150 5.61 -16.65 -2.55
CA MET A 150 5.64 -15.88 -1.32
C MET A 150 4.20 -15.46 -1.07
N LYS A 151 3.60 -16.01 -0.02
CA LYS A 151 2.18 -15.89 0.28
C LYS A 151 1.69 -14.45 0.03
N PRO A 152 0.72 -14.23 -0.87
CA PRO A 152 0.29 -12.89 -1.24
C PRO A 152 -0.10 -12.10 -0.01
N ILE A 153 0.29 -10.83 -0.02
CA ILE A 153 0.00 -9.91 1.07
C ILE A 153 -1.13 -9.00 0.61
N TYR A 154 -2.29 -9.16 1.23
CA TYR A 154 -3.40 -8.25 0.99
C TYR A 154 -3.30 -7.02 1.89
N SER A 155 -3.58 -5.85 1.33
CA SER A 155 -3.67 -4.61 2.08
C SER A 155 -4.66 -3.64 1.46
N VAL A 156 -5.05 -2.62 2.22
CA VAL A 156 -6.01 -1.58 1.80
C VAL A 156 -5.33 -0.23 1.59
N GLY A 157 -4.16 -0.01 2.20
CA GLY A 157 -3.45 1.28 2.20
C GLY A 157 -2.68 1.59 0.90
N ASP A 158 -1.50 2.15 1.05
CA ASP A 158 -0.59 2.47 -0.06
C ASP A 158 0.65 1.58 -0.06
N VAL A 159 1.35 1.57 -1.18
CA VAL A 159 2.71 1.09 -1.29
C VAL A 159 3.60 2.27 -1.67
N GLY A 160 4.72 2.46 -0.99
CA GLY A 160 5.58 3.61 -1.24
C GLY A 160 7.06 3.29 -1.06
N ALA A 161 7.89 3.90 -1.90
CA ALA A 161 9.34 3.91 -1.79
C ALA A 161 9.85 5.30 -2.17
N GLY A 162 10.86 5.80 -1.45
CA GLY A 162 11.46 7.08 -1.80
C GLY A 162 12.00 7.87 -0.63
N TRP A 163 12.52 9.05 -0.96
CA TRP A 163 13.19 9.94 -0.02
C TRP A 163 12.26 10.45 1.08
N PHE A 164 11.05 10.88 0.72
CA PHE A 164 10.10 11.43 1.69
C PHE A 164 9.76 10.38 2.75
N ARG A 165 9.45 9.16 2.32
CA ARG A 165 9.12 8.07 3.24
C ARG A 165 10.29 7.72 4.17
N HIS A 166 11.50 7.67 3.62
CA HIS A 166 12.74 7.42 4.35
C HIS A 166 13.05 8.50 5.40
N ILE A 167 12.88 9.77 5.05
CA ILE A 167 13.09 10.91 5.97
C ILE A 167 12.08 10.86 7.13
N GLU A 168 10.83 10.55 6.81
CA GLU A 168 9.76 10.43 7.82
C GLU A 168 9.99 9.27 8.79
N GLU A 169 10.65 8.20 8.38
CA GLU A 169 11.07 7.14 9.30
C GLU A 169 12.14 7.65 10.27
N LYS A 170 13.14 8.37 9.75
CA LYS A 170 14.27 8.87 10.54
C LYS A 170 13.91 9.95 11.56
N ARG A 171 12.79 10.65 11.37
CA ARG A 171 12.28 11.65 12.33
C ARG A 171 12.11 11.08 13.75
N ARG A 172 11.93 9.76 13.87
CA ARG A 172 11.80 9.04 15.15
C ARG A 172 13.04 9.22 16.04
N LYS A 173 14.24 9.30 15.45
CA LYS A 173 15.51 9.49 16.18
C LYS A 173 15.67 10.91 16.72
N LEU A 174 14.85 11.86 16.26
CA LEU A 174 14.94 13.29 16.58
C LEU A 174 13.87 13.73 17.57
N TRP A 175 13.45 12.84 18.48
CA TRP A 175 12.36 13.10 19.44
C TRP A 175 12.62 14.32 20.34
N TYR A 176 13.88 14.60 20.66
CA TYR A 176 14.31 15.74 21.50
C TYR A 176 14.09 17.12 20.84
N LEU A 177 13.89 17.18 19.51
CA LEU A 177 13.61 18.42 18.77
C LEU A 177 12.12 18.83 18.80
N GLY A 178 11.27 18.08 19.52
CA GLY A 178 9.86 18.42 19.73
C GLY A 178 9.10 18.64 18.41
N PRO A 179 8.40 19.78 18.22
CA PRO A 179 7.62 20.05 17.01
C PRO A 179 8.49 20.33 15.77
N LEU A 180 9.75 20.75 15.95
CA LEU A 180 10.66 21.01 14.82
C LEU A 180 11.26 19.73 14.23
N LYS A 181 11.14 18.58 14.92
CA LYS A 181 11.76 17.30 14.53
C LYS A 181 11.52 16.92 13.07
N ARG A 182 10.32 17.19 12.56
CA ARG A 182 9.92 16.80 11.20
C ARG A 182 10.61 17.66 10.15
N ARG A 183 10.57 18.99 10.28
CA ARG A 183 11.27 19.93 9.38
C ARG A 183 12.78 19.75 9.45
N TRP A 184 13.30 19.48 10.65
CA TRP A 184 14.72 19.21 10.85
C TRP A 184 15.17 17.92 10.19
N ALA A 185 14.34 16.86 10.19
CA ALA A 185 14.67 15.61 9.51
C ALA A 185 14.94 15.82 8.00
N TYR A 186 14.09 16.61 7.33
CA TYR A 186 14.29 16.97 5.90
C TYR A 186 15.58 17.73 5.68
N LEU A 187 15.84 18.76 6.49
CA LEU A 187 17.06 19.55 6.38
C LEU A 187 18.31 18.69 6.63
N TRP A 188 18.31 17.94 7.72
CA TRP A 188 19.45 17.13 8.17
C TRP A 188 19.81 16.01 7.19
N GLU A 189 18.82 15.36 6.59
CA GLU A 189 19.07 14.35 5.57
C GLU A 189 19.67 14.95 4.29
N MET A 190 19.21 16.13 3.88
CA MET A 190 19.73 16.81 2.68
C MET A 190 21.13 17.42 2.88
N VAL A 191 21.50 17.71 4.14
CA VAL A 191 22.88 18.08 4.49
C VAL A 191 23.80 16.86 4.43
N LYS A 192 23.34 15.71 4.93
CA LYS A 192 24.14 14.47 4.94
C LYS A 192 24.30 13.84 3.57
N ARG A 193 23.26 13.89 2.75
CA ARG A 193 23.16 13.14 1.50
C ARG A 193 22.41 13.95 0.45
N SER A 194 22.83 13.80 -0.81
CA SER A 194 22.10 14.37 -1.94
C SER A 194 20.94 13.45 -2.33
N PRO A 195 19.79 13.98 -2.77
CA PRO A 195 18.74 13.17 -3.36
C PRO A 195 19.30 12.44 -4.56
N ALA A 196 19.22 11.11 -4.51
CA ALA A 196 19.61 10.22 -5.60
C ALA A 196 18.35 9.65 -6.22
N ASP A 197 18.29 9.69 -7.55
CA ASP A 197 17.15 9.22 -8.32
C ASP A 197 17.06 7.70 -8.31
N MET A 198 15.82 7.21 -8.26
CA MET A 198 15.46 5.83 -8.48
C MET A 198 14.97 5.66 -9.92
N GLU A 199 15.37 4.56 -10.54
CA GLU A 199 14.90 4.18 -11.87
C GLU A 199 14.23 2.81 -11.78
N ALA A 200 13.01 2.73 -12.30
CA ALA A 200 12.22 1.51 -12.30
C ALA A 200 11.50 1.34 -13.64
N LYS A 201 11.39 0.09 -14.09
CA LYS A 201 10.53 -0.28 -15.22
C LYS A 201 9.16 -0.66 -14.69
N LEU A 202 8.14 -0.01 -15.20
CA LEU A 202 6.74 -0.27 -14.89
C LEU A 202 6.12 -1.01 -16.08
N GLN A 203 5.56 -2.18 -15.83
CA GLN A 203 4.60 -2.82 -16.73
C GLN A 203 3.24 -2.71 -16.07
N TYR A 204 2.24 -2.15 -16.74
CA TYR A 204 0.91 -2.01 -16.17
C TYR A 204 -0.19 -2.42 -17.15
N GLU A 205 -1.30 -2.86 -16.57
CA GLU A 205 -2.55 -3.12 -17.27
C GLU A 205 -3.52 -1.98 -16.98
N GLU A 206 -4.12 -1.39 -18.01
CA GLU A 206 -5.08 -0.31 -17.86
C GLU A 206 -6.30 -0.72 -17.03
N ILE A 207 -6.90 0.24 -16.34
CA ILE A 207 -8.19 0.00 -15.70
C ILE A 207 -9.28 -0.24 -16.75
N CYS A 208 -10.03 -1.32 -16.57
CA CYS A 208 -11.26 -1.56 -17.31
C CYS A 208 -12.44 -1.42 -16.35
N PRO A 209 -13.42 -0.54 -16.61
CA PRO A 209 -14.63 -0.39 -15.80
C PRO A 209 -15.58 -1.60 -15.89
N GLY A 210 -15.21 -2.60 -16.69
CA GLY A 210 -15.97 -3.82 -16.97
C GLY A 210 -16.20 -3.98 -18.46
N CYS A 211 -15.77 -5.12 -19.00
CA CYS A 211 -16.05 -5.54 -20.37
C CYS A 211 -16.35 -7.05 -20.37
N GLN A 212 -16.85 -7.57 -21.47
CA GLN A 212 -17.17 -8.99 -21.61
C GLN A 212 -15.98 -9.92 -21.30
N THR A 213 -14.75 -9.49 -21.63
CA THR A 213 -13.51 -10.24 -21.34
C THR A 213 -13.18 -10.24 -19.85
N CYS A 214 -13.35 -9.09 -19.22
CA CYS A 214 -13.00 -8.84 -17.83
C CYS A 214 -14.07 -9.46 -16.87
N HIS A 215 -15.35 -9.53 -17.27
CA HIS A 215 -16.45 -10.22 -16.58
C HIS A 215 -17.16 -11.20 -17.51
N PRO A 216 -16.74 -12.48 -17.58
CA PRO A 216 -17.43 -13.46 -18.40
C PRO A 216 -18.86 -13.65 -17.88
N PRO A 217 -19.84 -13.86 -18.79
CA PRO A 217 -21.22 -14.07 -18.39
C PRO A 217 -21.32 -15.30 -17.48
N VAL A 218 -21.75 -15.09 -16.25
CA VAL A 218 -22.07 -16.19 -15.33
C VAL A 218 -23.32 -16.84 -15.88
N LEU A 219 -23.20 -18.08 -16.40
CA LEU A 219 -24.27 -18.74 -17.15
C LEU A 219 -25.55 -18.99 -16.33
N PHE A 220 -25.49 -18.87 -15.00
CA PHE A 220 -26.64 -19.05 -14.11
C PHE A 220 -26.49 -18.20 -12.85
N GLU A 221 -27.18 -17.07 -12.77
CA GLU A 221 -27.47 -16.38 -11.51
C GLU A 221 -28.95 -15.98 -11.44
N PRO A 222 -29.59 -16.05 -10.26
CA PRO A 222 -30.93 -15.55 -10.06
C PRO A 222 -30.97 -14.02 -10.25
N PRO A 223 -32.09 -13.46 -10.74
CA PRO A 223 -32.19 -12.04 -11.06
C PRO A 223 -32.01 -11.19 -9.79
N THR A 224 -30.86 -10.54 -9.68
CA THR A 224 -30.65 -9.41 -8.77
C THR A 224 -30.76 -8.13 -9.58
N TRP A 225 -31.61 -7.23 -9.10
CA TRP A 225 -32.18 -6.08 -9.84
C TRP A 225 -31.22 -4.87 -9.90
N SER A 226 -29.91 -5.10 -9.79
CA SER A 226 -28.91 -4.04 -9.74
C SER A 226 -27.56 -4.41 -10.38
N LYS A 227 -27.48 -5.48 -11.18
CA LYS A 227 -26.24 -5.88 -11.85
C LYS A 227 -26.14 -5.14 -13.20
N LYS A 228 -25.05 -4.41 -13.42
CA LYS A 228 -24.75 -3.76 -14.71
C LYS A 228 -24.45 -4.85 -15.75
N ASP A 229 -25.11 -4.79 -16.91
CA ASP A 229 -24.88 -5.73 -18.00
C ASP A 229 -23.64 -5.32 -18.82
N TYR A 230 -22.54 -6.06 -18.66
CA TYR A 230 -21.28 -5.82 -19.38
C TYR A 230 -21.15 -6.61 -20.69
N SER A 231 -22.17 -7.39 -21.07
CA SER A 231 -22.16 -8.28 -22.23
C SER A 231 -21.92 -7.56 -23.56
N ASN A 232 -22.30 -6.29 -23.66
CA ASN A 232 -22.18 -5.48 -24.87
C ASN A 232 -20.98 -4.52 -24.86
N ILE A 233 -20.22 -4.48 -23.77
CA ILE A 233 -19.09 -3.55 -23.63
C ILE A 233 -17.82 -4.30 -24.02
N VAL A 234 -17.24 -3.92 -25.16
CA VAL A 234 -15.94 -4.41 -25.63
C VAL A 234 -14.91 -3.32 -25.39
N ASN A 235 -13.88 -3.62 -24.60
CA ASN A 235 -12.74 -2.74 -24.40
C ASN A 235 -11.50 -3.36 -25.04
N GLU A 236 -11.01 -2.76 -26.12
CA GLU A 236 -9.83 -3.23 -26.86
C GLU A 236 -8.55 -3.18 -26.02
N ASN A 237 -8.51 -2.30 -25.01
CA ASN A 237 -7.36 -2.16 -24.12
C ASN A 237 -7.44 -3.06 -22.86
N CYS A 238 -8.56 -3.75 -22.58
CA CYS A 238 -8.63 -4.69 -21.43
C CYS A 238 -7.60 -5.82 -21.68
N GLY A 239 -6.70 -6.03 -20.72
CA GLY A 239 -5.65 -7.05 -20.80
C GLY A 239 -4.39 -6.65 -21.59
N GLN A 240 -4.32 -5.44 -22.16
CA GLN A 240 -3.07 -4.96 -22.78
C GLN A 240 -2.06 -4.53 -21.71
N ILE A 241 -0.80 -4.91 -21.92
CA ILE A 241 0.31 -4.57 -21.02
C ILE A 241 1.12 -3.44 -21.65
N HIS A 242 1.20 -2.32 -20.94
CA HIS A 242 2.00 -1.16 -21.33
C HIS A 242 3.29 -1.08 -20.51
N GLU A 243 4.38 -0.70 -21.17
CA GLU A 243 5.68 -0.51 -20.52
C GLU A 243 6.02 0.97 -20.43
N VAL A 244 6.42 1.42 -19.23
CA VAL A 244 6.83 2.80 -18.95
C VAL A 244 8.07 2.80 -18.08
N ASP A 245 9.07 3.56 -18.48
CA ASP A 245 10.26 3.79 -17.66
C ASP A 245 10.00 4.92 -16.67
N LEU A 246 10.04 4.60 -15.38
CA LEU A 246 9.87 5.55 -14.30
C LEU A 246 11.23 6.05 -13.80
N LYS A 247 11.38 7.36 -13.65
CA LYS A 247 12.54 8.00 -13.02
C LYS A 247 12.08 9.06 -12.02
N GLY A 248 12.59 9.02 -10.79
CA GLY A 248 12.19 9.97 -9.75
C GLY A 248 12.77 9.67 -8.38
N THR A 249 12.51 10.57 -7.43
CA THR A 249 12.96 10.48 -6.03
C THR A 249 11.88 9.92 -5.09
N ASP A 250 10.63 9.89 -5.54
CA ASP A 250 9.46 9.40 -4.79
C ASP A 250 8.58 8.53 -5.69
N LEU A 251 8.21 7.35 -5.20
CA LEU A 251 7.27 6.41 -5.82
C LEU A 251 6.15 6.09 -4.83
N ILE A 252 4.91 6.29 -5.27
CA ILE A 252 3.71 6.00 -4.48
C ILE A 252 2.73 5.24 -5.36
N ILE A 253 2.22 4.14 -4.86
CA ILE A 253 1.13 3.36 -5.45
C ILE A 253 -0.02 3.42 -4.47
N GLU A 254 -1.13 3.97 -4.90
CA GLU A 254 -2.29 4.19 -4.05
C GLU A 254 -3.45 3.33 -4.52
N ASN A 255 -4.16 2.77 -3.54
CA ASN A 255 -5.43 2.11 -3.79
C ASN A 255 -6.54 3.17 -3.78
N ASN A 256 -7.06 3.48 -4.95
CA ASN A 256 -8.15 4.43 -5.13
C ASN A 256 -9.47 3.66 -5.23
N GLN A 257 -10.40 3.99 -4.33
CA GLN A 257 -11.70 3.34 -4.22
C GLN A 257 -12.68 4.11 -5.11
N GLN A 258 -13.03 3.57 -6.28
CA GLN A 258 -14.17 4.06 -7.06
C GLN A 258 -15.42 3.23 -6.73
N GLU A 259 -16.60 3.74 -7.10
CA GLU A 259 -17.90 3.15 -6.72
C GLU A 259 -18.07 1.71 -7.22
N ASP A 260 -17.61 1.40 -8.43
CA ASP A 260 -17.79 0.07 -9.04
C ASP A 260 -16.54 -0.83 -8.99
N THR A 261 -15.34 -0.24 -8.96
CA THR A 261 -14.05 -0.98 -9.05
C THR A 261 -12.95 -0.30 -8.26
N ALA A 262 -12.00 -1.07 -7.72
CA ALA A 262 -10.77 -0.50 -7.18
C ALA A 262 -9.70 -0.32 -8.25
N CYS A 263 -9.01 0.80 -8.21
CA CYS A 263 -7.95 1.13 -9.15
C CYS A 263 -6.65 1.48 -8.42
N LEU A 264 -5.52 1.09 -9.00
CA LEU A 264 -4.21 1.44 -8.49
C LEU A 264 -3.73 2.70 -9.21
N ARG A 265 -3.45 3.76 -8.45
CA ARG A 265 -2.84 4.99 -8.96
C ARG A 265 -1.35 4.99 -8.68
N VAL A 266 -0.54 4.88 -9.73
CA VAL A 266 0.92 4.92 -9.64
C VAL A 266 1.39 6.33 -9.90
N ARG A 267 2.12 6.90 -8.95
CA ARG A 267 2.72 8.22 -9.04
C ARG A 267 4.21 8.15 -8.78
N MET A 268 4.99 8.63 -9.74
CA MET A 268 6.44 8.76 -9.60
C MET A 268 6.88 10.15 -10.03
N GLY A 269 7.77 10.76 -9.25
CA GLY A 269 8.11 12.16 -9.44
C GLY A 269 9.38 12.63 -8.73
N GLY A 270 9.67 13.92 -8.88
CA GLY A 270 10.74 14.59 -8.16
C GLY A 270 12.15 14.42 -8.72
N LYS A 271 12.29 14.13 -10.02
CA LYS A 271 13.60 14.04 -10.71
C LYS A 271 14.37 15.38 -10.65
N ASP A 272 13.67 16.50 -10.87
CA ASP A 272 14.30 17.83 -10.94
C ASP A 272 14.25 18.60 -9.62
N ALA A 273 13.73 18.00 -8.54
CA ALA A 273 13.53 18.70 -7.28
C ALA A 273 14.85 19.12 -6.61
N GLY A 274 15.97 18.45 -6.88
CA GLY A 274 17.26 18.75 -6.24
C GLY A 274 17.18 18.75 -4.71
N ARG A 275 18.24 19.23 -4.03
CA ARG A 275 18.23 19.28 -2.54
C ARG A 275 17.17 20.24 -2.02
N TYR A 276 17.16 21.47 -2.55
CA TYR A 276 16.30 22.53 -2.05
C TYR A 276 14.82 22.27 -2.35
N GLY A 277 14.48 21.70 -3.51
CA GLY A 277 13.09 21.35 -3.81
C GLY A 277 12.57 20.22 -2.95
N VAL A 278 13.39 19.21 -2.62
CA VAL A 278 12.98 18.15 -1.67
C VAL A 278 12.76 18.72 -0.26
N VAL A 279 13.62 19.64 0.22
CA VAL A 279 13.39 20.31 1.51
C VAL A 279 12.14 21.18 1.47
N ALA A 280 11.96 22.00 0.43
CA ALA A 280 10.84 22.90 0.29
C ALA A 280 9.51 22.14 0.21
N ASP A 281 9.45 21.08 -0.60
CA ASP A 281 8.28 20.22 -0.70
C ASP A 281 8.04 19.45 0.60
N GLY A 282 9.10 18.94 1.23
CA GLY A 282 9.02 18.29 2.55
C GLY A 282 8.45 19.22 3.62
N TRP A 283 8.82 20.50 3.63
CA TRP A 283 8.28 21.49 4.55
C TRP A 283 6.84 21.85 4.26
N LYS A 284 6.44 21.92 2.98
CA LYS A 284 5.02 22.08 2.58
C LYS A 284 4.18 20.90 3.08
N ARG A 285 4.66 19.67 2.90
CA ARG A 285 4.05 18.44 3.45
C ARG A 285 3.98 18.48 4.99
N CYS A 286 4.98 19.07 5.65
CA CYS A 286 4.96 19.27 7.11
C CYS A 286 3.88 20.26 7.55
N SER A 287 3.72 21.40 6.85
CA SER A 287 2.67 22.38 7.18
C SER A 287 1.28 21.82 6.93
N ALA A 288 1.08 21.05 5.86
CA ALA A 288 -0.18 20.37 5.58
C ALA A 288 -0.42 19.11 6.44
N ASN A 289 0.56 18.73 7.28
CA ASN A 289 0.54 17.51 8.09
C ASN A 289 0.29 16.21 7.27
N ARG A 290 0.78 16.15 6.02
CA ARG A 290 0.67 15.01 5.09
C ARG A 290 2.00 14.27 4.98
N VAL A 291 2.02 12.94 5.09
CA VAL A 291 3.25 12.10 5.11
C VAL A 291 3.48 11.36 3.79
N GLY A 292 2.47 11.34 2.92
CA GLY A 292 2.50 10.67 1.62
C GLY A 292 2.67 11.67 0.48
N ALA A 293 1.67 11.74 -0.38
CA ALA A 293 1.72 12.53 -1.59
C ALA A 293 1.88 14.03 -1.37
N THR A 294 2.56 14.68 -2.33
CA THR A 294 2.56 16.16 -2.41
C THR A 294 1.27 16.67 -3.04
N ASP A 295 0.96 17.92 -2.71
CA ASP A 295 -0.17 18.67 -3.25
C ASP A 295 0.18 19.34 -4.58
N ASN A 296 1.47 19.35 -4.94
CA ASN A 296 1.91 19.90 -6.21
C ASN A 296 1.75 18.86 -7.31
N GLU A 297 0.75 19.04 -8.17
CA GLU A 297 0.51 18.16 -9.32
C GLU A 297 1.73 18.10 -10.26
N GLN A 298 2.48 19.19 -10.38
CA GLN A 298 3.67 19.26 -11.25
C GLN A 298 4.86 18.47 -10.70
N PHE A 299 4.81 17.98 -9.46
CA PHE A 299 5.90 17.19 -8.88
C PHE A 299 5.97 15.78 -9.49
N TYR A 300 4.81 15.20 -9.82
CA TYR A 300 4.70 13.87 -10.38
C TYR A 300 4.78 13.96 -11.90
N SER A 301 5.87 13.45 -12.48
CA SER A 301 6.03 13.40 -13.93
C SER A 301 5.19 12.29 -14.56
N THR A 302 4.88 11.25 -13.79
CA THR A 302 4.11 10.10 -14.25
C THR A 302 3.01 9.81 -13.24
N ASP A 303 1.77 9.81 -13.73
CA ASP A 303 0.57 9.46 -12.99
C ASP A 303 -0.28 8.53 -13.86
N VAL A 304 -0.43 7.29 -13.45
CA VAL A 304 -1.07 6.23 -14.23
C VAL A 304 -2.09 5.51 -13.37
N LEU A 305 -3.28 5.26 -13.94
CA LEU A 305 -4.31 4.41 -13.36
C LEU A 305 -4.22 3.02 -13.97
N ALA A 306 -4.07 2.01 -13.12
CA ALA A 306 -3.87 0.63 -13.54
C ALA A 306 -4.69 -0.35 -12.69
N LYS A 307 -5.03 -1.49 -13.29
CA LYS A 307 -5.62 -2.64 -12.57
C LYS A 307 -4.53 -3.50 -11.93
N ALA A 308 -3.48 -3.77 -12.69
CA ALA A 308 -2.35 -4.58 -12.26
C ALA A 308 -1.05 -3.91 -12.69
N ILE A 309 -0.03 -4.02 -11.84
CA ILE A 309 1.26 -3.38 -11.99
C ILE A 309 2.35 -4.39 -11.68
N SER A 310 3.37 -4.42 -12.51
CA SER A 310 4.63 -5.11 -12.26
C SER A 310 5.78 -4.12 -12.31
N LEU A 311 6.50 -3.99 -11.20
CA LEU A 311 7.61 -3.06 -11.05
C LEU A 311 8.93 -3.81 -10.96
N THR A 312 9.94 -3.35 -11.68
CA THR A 312 11.31 -3.86 -11.59
C THR A 312 12.26 -2.69 -11.44
N PHE A 313 12.93 -2.60 -10.29
CA PHE A 313 13.87 -1.53 -10.03
C PHE A 313 15.20 -1.79 -10.73
N VAL A 314 15.65 -0.84 -11.55
CA VAL A 314 16.93 -0.88 -12.25
C VAL A 314 18.02 -0.28 -11.38
N LYS A 315 17.73 0.89 -10.77
CA LYS A 315 18.67 1.62 -9.92
C LYS A 315 17.96 2.05 -8.65
N ILE A 316 18.44 1.54 -7.51
CA ILE A 316 17.98 1.95 -6.18
C ILE A 316 19.19 2.42 -5.38
N PRO A 317 19.14 3.61 -4.77
CA PRO A 317 20.16 4.05 -3.83
C PRO A 317 20.33 3.07 -2.66
N GLU A 318 21.58 2.81 -2.25
CA GLU A 318 21.91 1.75 -1.28
C GLU A 318 21.20 1.85 0.08
N PHE A 319 20.70 3.03 0.41
CA PHE A 319 20.05 3.30 1.68
C PHE A 319 18.51 3.29 1.60
N ILE A 320 17.92 3.25 0.40
CA ILE A 320 16.46 3.13 0.18
C ILE A 320 16.14 1.75 -0.41
N HIS A 321 16.70 0.69 0.15
CA HIS A 321 16.42 -0.68 -0.31
C HIS A 321 15.11 -1.27 0.22
N ARG A 322 14.27 -0.47 0.88
CA ARG A 322 13.07 -0.92 1.59
C ARG A 322 11.82 -0.34 0.95
N LEU A 323 10.84 -1.21 0.73
CA LEU A 323 9.50 -0.82 0.32
C LEU A 323 8.60 -0.75 1.54
N TYR A 324 7.70 0.23 1.54
CA TYR A 324 6.69 0.36 2.56
C TYR A 324 5.34 -0.10 2.01
N VAL A 325 4.70 -1.04 2.68
CA VAL A 325 3.32 -1.47 2.36
C VAL A 325 2.44 -1.11 3.55
N SER A 326 1.57 -0.12 3.37
CA SER A 326 0.65 0.40 4.39
C SER A 326 1.36 0.83 5.67
N SER A 327 2.51 1.47 5.51
CA SER A 327 3.40 1.94 6.59
C SER A 327 4.19 0.87 7.33
N ASP A 328 4.07 -0.40 6.93
CA ASP A 328 5.00 -1.46 7.32
C ASP A 328 6.20 -1.53 6.40
N LEU A 329 7.35 -1.83 6.99
CA LEU A 329 8.54 -2.21 6.25
C LEU A 329 8.36 -3.62 5.70
N VAL A 330 8.67 -3.80 4.42
CA VAL A 330 8.90 -5.13 3.85
C VAL A 330 10.39 -5.41 4.01
N ASP A 331 10.76 -6.41 4.81
CA ASP A 331 12.16 -6.74 5.17
C ASP A 331 13.00 -7.27 3.99
N GLU A 332 12.42 -7.33 2.80
CA GLU A 332 13.09 -7.82 1.61
C GLU A 332 13.89 -6.73 0.89
N LYS A 333 15.13 -7.07 0.52
CA LYS A 333 15.93 -6.23 -0.38
C LYS A 333 15.30 -6.23 -1.77
N LEU A 334 15.02 -5.03 -2.29
CA LEU A 334 14.37 -4.83 -3.58
C LEU A 334 15.27 -5.03 -4.81
N GLY A 335 16.58 -5.18 -4.61
CA GLY A 335 17.54 -5.30 -5.71
C GLY A 335 17.23 -6.49 -6.61
N GLY A 336 16.88 -6.23 -7.86
CA GLY A 336 16.58 -7.23 -8.88
C GLY A 336 15.22 -7.92 -8.75
N LYS A 337 14.46 -7.71 -7.67
CA LYS A 337 13.15 -8.37 -7.48
C LYS A 337 12.06 -7.70 -8.33
N LYS A 338 11.15 -8.53 -8.85
CA LYS A 338 9.95 -8.07 -9.56
C LYS A 338 8.80 -8.00 -8.56
N ILE A 339 8.20 -6.83 -8.42
CA ILE A 339 7.09 -6.60 -7.48
C ILE A 339 5.81 -6.56 -8.29
N ASN A 340 4.84 -7.40 -7.95
CA ASN A 340 3.53 -7.36 -8.60
C ASN A 340 2.49 -6.85 -7.59
N VAL A 341 1.75 -5.84 -8.01
CA VAL A 341 0.64 -5.25 -7.26
C VAL A 341 -0.61 -5.36 -8.12
N LYS A 342 -1.66 -6.01 -7.61
CA LYS A 342 -2.91 -6.20 -8.35
C LYS A 342 -4.08 -5.68 -7.54
N SER A 343 -4.94 -4.89 -8.16
CA SER A 343 -6.25 -4.57 -7.60
C SER A 343 -7.09 -5.84 -7.53
N THR A 344 -7.85 -6.02 -6.45
CA THR A 344 -8.73 -7.18 -6.31
C THR A 344 -10.16 -6.72 -6.07
N ASP A 345 -11.12 -7.51 -6.56
CA ASP A 345 -12.55 -7.29 -6.30
C ASP A 345 -12.97 -7.83 -4.92
N ARG A 346 -11.99 -8.23 -4.09
CA ARG A 346 -12.23 -8.73 -2.74
C ARG A 346 -12.54 -7.55 -1.82
N GLN A 347 -13.81 -7.43 -1.48
CA GLN A 347 -14.32 -6.44 -0.55
C GLN A 347 -14.16 -6.92 0.90
N ILE A 348 -13.82 -5.98 1.77
CA ILE A 348 -13.84 -6.15 3.22
C ILE A 348 -14.85 -5.16 3.78
N GLU A 349 -15.77 -5.65 4.60
CA GLU A 349 -16.64 -4.78 5.39
C GLU A 349 -15.81 -4.08 6.47
N MET A 350 -15.84 -2.76 6.50
CA MET A 350 -15.18 -1.95 7.52
C MET A 350 -16.15 -0.98 8.15
N TYR A 351 -16.00 -0.76 9.46
CA TYR A 351 -16.70 0.31 10.17
C TYR A 351 -15.99 1.62 9.90
N LEU A 352 -16.56 2.44 9.02
CA LEU A 352 -15.97 3.69 8.57
C LEU A 352 -17.04 4.80 8.60
N PRO A 353 -16.73 5.95 9.22
CA PRO A 353 -17.69 7.06 9.31
C PRO A 353 -17.95 7.65 7.93
N ASN A 354 -19.19 8.10 7.70
CA ASN A 354 -19.54 8.71 6.42
C ASN A 354 -19.05 10.16 6.27
N ALA A 355 -19.22 10.95 7.32
CA ALA A 355 -18.88 12.36 7.37
C ALA A 355 -18.56 12.75 8.82
N PHE A 356 -17.90 13.90 9.00
CA PHE A 356 -17.66 14.48 10.31
C PHE A 356 -18.92 15.22 10.78
N ARG A 357 -19.46 14.87 11.95
CA ARG A 357 -20.79 15.35 12.38
C ARG A 357 -20.75 16.65 13.18
N VAL A 358 -19.69 16.88 13.95
CA VAL A 358 -19.63 17.97 14.92
C VAL A 358 -18.55 18.96 14.56
N ASP A 359 -18.87 19.93 13.71
CA ASP A 359 -17.98 21.06 13.45
C ASP A 359 -18.22 22.19 14.46
N ILE A 360 -17.25 22.41 15.36
CA ILE A 360 -17.35 23.51 16.34
C ILE A 360 -17.14 24.85 15.65
N ASP A 361 -16.46 24.90 14.51
CA ASP A 361 -16.25 26.17 13.80
C ASP A 361 -17.57 26.70 13.19
N SER A 362 -18.63 25.89 13.21
CA SER A 362 -19.99 26.24 12.79
C SER A 362 -20.94 26.62 13.94
N LEU A 363 -20.50 26.49 15.20
CA LEU A 363 -21.24 26.86 16.42
C LEU A 363 -20.77 28.23 16.94
#